data_AF-A0A355BJC5-F1
#
_entry.id   AF-A0A355BJC5-F1
#
_cell.length_a   1.000
_cell.length_b   1.000
_cell.length_c   1.000
_cell.angle_alpha   90.00
_cell.angle_beta   90.00
_cell.angle_gamma   90.00
#
_symmetry.space_group_name_H-M   'P 1'
#
loop_
_entity.id
_entity.type
_entity.pdbx_description
1 polymer ?
#
loop_
_entity_poly.entity_id
_entity_poly.type
_entity_poly.pdbx_seq_one_letter_code
_entity_poly.pdbx_strand_id
1 'polypeptide(L)'
;MSKGARPVKWMEITVTTSQEAKEAAADILYQQGVNGLVIEDSYPVAMAADVEDYTPLPEKDFPLEEVRLIAYLPLDEQLAGKVESIKQLVAALADFDLDP
;
A
#
# COMPACT_ATOMS: atom_id res chain seq x y z
N MET A 1 5.76 -15.68 38.89
CA MET A 1 5.64 -14.27 38.43
C MET A 1 5.75 -14.27 36.92
N SER A 2 4.62 -14.21 36.21
CA SER A 2 4.64 -14.07 34.74
C SER A 2 4.98 -12.62 34.41
N LYS A 3 6.11 -12.38 33.73
CA LYS A 3 6.42 -11.06 33.15
C LYS A 3 5.39 -10.80 32.06
N GLY A 4 4.57 -9.75 32.21
CA GLY A 4 3.67 -9.30 31.16
C GLY A 4 4.46 -9.03 29.86
N ALA A 5 3.93 -9.50 28.73
CA ALA A 5 4.53 -9.26 27.43
C ALA A 5 4.65 -7.75 27.20
N ARG A 6 5.80 -7.29 26.70
CA ARG A 6 5.95 -5.88 26.31
C ARG A 6 5.10 -5.64 25.06
N PRO A 7 4.42 -4.48 24.94
CA PRO A 7 3.66 -4.15 23.74
C PRO A 7 4.61 -4.05 22.54
N VAL A 8 4.17 -4.60 21.41
CA VAL A 8 4.85 -4.45 20.12
C VAL A 8 4.74 -2.99 19.67
N LYS A 9 5.85 -2.42 19.22
CA LYS A 9 5.87 -1.13 18.52
C LYS A 9 5.75 -1.40 17.03
N TRP A 10 5.00 -0.57 16.32
CA TRP A 10 4.76 -0.72 14.90
C TRP A 10 5.28 0.49 14.14
N MET A 11 5.73 0.27 12.91
CA MET A 11 6.07 1.32 11.96
C MET A 11 5.10 1.25 10.79
N GLU A 12 4.57 2.40 10.39
CA GLU A 12 3.81 2.55 9.16
C GLU A 12 4.77 2.64 7.97
N ILE A 13 4.43 1.96 6.88
CA ILE A 13 5.15 2.02 5.61
C ILE A 13 4.11 2.27 4.52
N THR A 14 4.39 3.22 3.65
CA THR A 14 3.56 3.55 2.50
C THR A 14 4.33 3.26 1.22
N VAL A 15 3.72 2.47 0.34
CA VAL A 15 4.16 2.29 -1.05
C VAL A 15 3.17 3.02 -1.94
N THR A 16 3.64 3.98 -2.72
CA THR A 16 2.86 4.60 -3.80
C THR A 16 3.23 3.90 -5.10
N THR A 17 2.23 3.48 -5.86
CA THR A 17 2.40 2.68 -7.08
C THR A 17 1.28 2.98 -8.08
N SER A 18 1.34 2.45 -9.29
CA SER A 18 0.28 2.59 -10.28
C SER A 18 -0.92 1.65 -10.02
N GLN A 19 -2.05 1.90 -10.69
CA GLN A 19 -3.20 0.98 -10.70
C GLN A 19 -2.82 -0.43 -11.18
N GLU A 20 -1.97 -0.54 -12.21
CA GLU A 20 -1.58 -1.82 -12.79
C GLU A 20 -0.64 -2.62 -11.88
N ALA A 21 0.27 -1.94 -11.16
CA ALA A 21 1.23 -2.57 -10.26
C ALA A 21 0.65 -2.89 -8.87
N LYS A 22 -0.50 -2.29 -8.51
CA LYS A 22 -1.17 -2.42 -7.20
C LYS A 22 -1.17 -3.83 -6.62
N GLU A 23 -1.66 -4.81 -7.38
CA GLU A 23 -1.81 -6.18 -6.88
C GLU A 23 -0.46 -6.85 -6.64
N ALA A 24 0.53 -6.60 -7.51
CA ALA A 24 1.88 -7.13 -7.37
C ALA A 24 2.63 -6.49 -6.19
N ALA A 25 2.50 -5.16 -6.03
CA ALA A 25 3.06 -4.44 -4.89
C ALA A 25 2.42 -4.88 -3.56
N ALA A 26 1.10 -5.17 -3.54
CA ALA A 26 0.42 -5.72 -2.38
C ALA A 26 0.94 -7.13 -2.03
N ASP A 27 1.13 -8.02 -3.02
CA ASP A 27 1.69 -9.35 -2.78
C ASP A 27 3.12 -9.29 -2.21
N ILE A 28 3.97 -8.38 -2.72
CA ILE A 28 5.30 -8.13 -2.15
C ILE A 28 5.21 -7.76 -0.66
N LEU A 29 4.28 -6.88 -0.27
CA LEU A 29 4.10 -6.51 1.13
C LEU A 29 3.68 -7.71 1.99
N TYR A 30 2.75 -8.54 1.50
CA TYR A 30 2.34 -9.76 2.20
C TYR A 30 3.51 -10.75 2.37
N GLN A 31 4.33 -10.95 1.33
CA GLN A 31 5.51 -11.81 1.39
C GLN A 31 6.56 -11.32 2.40
N GLN A 32 6.58 -10.02 2.71
CA GLN A 32 7.46 -9.42 3.72
C GLN A 32 6.89 -9.48 5.15
N GLY A 33 5.74 -10.13 5.32
CA GLY A 33 5.10 -10.37 6.62
C GLY A 33 4.20 -9.23 7.08
N VAL A 34 3.66 -8.45 6.15
CA VAL A 34 2.51 -7.56 6.42
C VAL A 34 1.26 -8.42 6.55
N ASN A 35 0.46 -8.20 7.60
CA ASN A 35 -0.75 -8.99 7.87
C ASN A 35 -2.05 -8.22 7.55
N GLY A 36 -1.95 -6.94 7.22
CA GLY A 36 -3.08 -6.09 6.89
C GLY A 36 -2.61 -4.90 6.08
N LEU A 37 -3.41 -4.51 5.09
CA LEU A 37 -3.08 -3.47 4.13
C LEU A 37 -4.28 -2.54 3.98
N VAL A 38 -4.05 -1.22 4.05
CA VAL A 38 -5.00 -0.22 3.60
C VAL A 38 -4.65 0.13 2.15
N ILE A 39 -5.65 0.10 1.28
CA ILE A 39 -5.51 0.46 -0.13
C ILE A 39 -6.30 1.74 -0.34
N GLU A 40 -5.60 2.83 -0.61
CA GLU A 40 -6.20 4.09 -1.03
C GLU A 40 -6.06 4.19 -2.55
N ASP A 41 -7.15 3.85 -3.24
CA ASP A 41 -7.26 3.97 -4.69
C ASP A 41 -7.82 5.35 -5.02
N SER A 42 -7.09 6.13 -5.82
CA SER A 42 -7.50 7.46 -6.26
C SER A 42 -8.51 7.40 -7.40
N TYR A 43 -8.82 6.21 -7.94
CA TYR A 43 -9.80 6.06 -9.00
C TYR A 43 -11.21 6.38 -8.47
N PRO A 44 -11.91 7.39 -9.03
CA PRO A 44 -13.29 7.65 -8.69
C PRO A 44 -14.08 6.40 -9.05
N VAL A 45 -14.78 5.83 -8.08
CA VAL A 45 -15.76 4.77 -8.33
C VAL A 45 -16.66 5.28 -9.45
N ALA A 46 -16.59 4.63 -10.61
CA ALA A 46 -17.49 4.91 -11.73
C ALA A 46 -18.90 4.48 -11.29
N MET A 47 -19.60 5.37 -10.59
CA MET A 47 -21.01 5.20 -10.26
C MET A 47 -21.81 5.44 -11.53
N ALA A 48 -22.84 4.62 -11.75
CA ALA A 48 -23.77 4.83 -12.85
C ALA A 48 -24.42 6.23 -12.75
N ALA A 49 -24.66 6.86 -13.91
CA ALA A 49 -25.04 8.27 -14.02
C ALA A 49 -26.44 8.60 -13.44
N ASP A 50 -27.12 7.63 -12.85
CA ASP A 50 -28.47 7.68 -12.29
C ASP A 50 -28.52 7.91 -10.77
N VAL A 51 -27.39 8.18 -10.12
CA VAL A 51 -27.36 8.54 -8.69
C VAL A 51 -27.61 10.04 -8.51
N GLU A 52 -28.80 10.40 -8.03
CA GLU A 52 -29.26 11.80 -7.88
C GLU A 52 -28.41 12.68 -6.94
N ASP A 53 -27.47 12.11 -6.18
CA ASP A 53 -26.63 12.81 -5.19
C ASP A 53 -25.11 12.65 -5.45
N TYR A 54 -24.73 12.34 -6.70
CA TYR A 54 -23.32 12.25 -7.06
C TYR A 54 -22.69 13.65 -7.20
N THR A 55 -21.73 13.96 -6.32
CA THR A 55 -20.84 15.11 -6.48
C THR A 55 -19.47 14.62 -6.94
N PRO A 56 -19.02 14.92 -8.18
CA PRO A 56 -17.69 14.55 -8.62
C PRO A 56 -16.62 15.23 -7.76
N LEU A 57 -15.64 14.46 -7.31
CA LEU A 57 -14.46 15.00 -6.63
C LEU A 57 -13.54 15.66 -7.67
N PRO A 58 -12.83 16.74 -7.32
CA PRO A 58 -11.87 17.35 -8.23
C PRO A 58 -10.72 16.37 -8.52
N GLU A 59 -10.50 16.04 -9.81
CA GLU A 59 -9.42 15.13 -10.24
C GLU A 59 -8.02 15.57 -9.76
N LYS A 60 -7.80 16.89 -9.61
CA LYS A 60 -6.51 17.42 -9.13
C LYS A 60 -6.15 16.96 -7.71
N ASP A 61 -7.16 16.64 -6.89
CA ASP A 61 -6.99 16.25 -5.49
C ASP A 61 -6.82 14.72 -5.36
N PHE A 62 -7.05 13.97 -6.46
CA PHE A 62 -6.98 12.51 -6.55
C PHE A 62 -6.45 12.10 -7.95
N PRO A 63 -5.13 12.13 -8.18
CA PRO A 63 -4.56 11.74 -9.47
C PRO A 63 -4.97 10.30 -9.79
N LEU A 64 -5.66 10.13 -10.92
CA LEU A 64 -6.37 8.90 -11.32
C LEU A 64 -5.49 7.64 -11.43
N GLU A 65 -4.17 7.81 -11.44
CA GLU A 65 -3.20 6.77 -11.75
C GLU A 65 -2.43 6.27 -10.52
N GLU A 66 -2.52 6.94 -9.37
CA GLU A 66 -1.76 6.59 -8.17
C GLU A 66 -2.60 5.82 -7.14
N VAL A 67 -2.03 4.73 -6.63
CA VAL A 67 -2.55 3.92 -5.54
C VAL A 67 -1.57 3.95 -4.37
N ARG A 68 -2.06 4.20 -3.15
CA ARG A 68 -1.25 4.07 -1.93
C ARG A 68 -1.59 2.80 -1.17
N LEU A 69 -0.56 2.02 -0.88
CA LEU A 69 -0.61 0.82 -0.07
C LEU A 69 0.04 1.12 1.28
N ILE A 70 -0.77 1.17 2.34
CA ILE A 70 -0.31 1.48 3.71
C ILE A 70 -0.30 0.21 4.54
N ALA A 71 0.87 -0.15 5.04
CA ALA A 71 1.14 -1.36 5.81
C ALA A 71 1.79 -1.04 7.17
N TYR A 72 1.67 -1.98 8.10
CA TYR A 72 2.34 -1.89 9.40
C TYR A 72 3.27 -3.08 9.62
N LEU A 73 4.53 -2.82 9.95
CA LEU A 73 5.52 -3.82 10.33
C LEU A 73 5.99 -3.63 11.78
N PRO A 74 6.40 -4.69 12.48
CA PRO A 74 6.99 -4.58 13.80
C PRO A 74 8.26 -3.73 13.76
N LEU A 75 8.40 -2.81 14.70
CA LEU A 75 9.62 -2.04 14.92
C LEU A 75 10.62 -2.91 15.70
N ASP A 76 11.38 -3.71 14.96
CA ASP A 76 12.44 -4.58 15.45
C ASP A 76 13.72 -4.46 14.58
N GLU A 77 14.69 -5.33 14.83
CA GLU A 77 15.98 -5.36 14.13
C GLU A 77 15.88 -5.75 12.65
N GLN A 78 14.79 -6.38 12.21
CA GLN A 78 14.56 -6.82 10.84
C GLN A 78 13.93 -5.73 9.97
N LEU A 79 13.29 -4.72 10.60
CA LEU A 79 12.53 -3.68 9.88
C LEU A 79 13.34 -3.02 8.76
N ALA A 80 14.58 -2.62 9.03
CA ALA A 80 15.43 -1.96 8.04
C ALA A 80 15.70 -2.85 6.80
N GLY A 81 15.96 -4.14 7.03
CA GLY A 81 16.16 -5.10 5.95
C GLY A 81 14.88 -5.36 5.15
N LYS A 82 13.73 -5.44 5.82
CA LYS A 82 12.43 -5.57 5.15
C LYS A 82 12.11 -4.36 4.28
N VAL A 83 12.31 -3.14 4.79
CA VAL A 83 12.09 -1.90 4.02
C VAL A 83 12.97 -1.88 2.76
N GLU A 84 14.24 -2.26 2.87
CA GLU A 84 15.13 -2.33 1.71
C GLU A 84 14.70 -3.41 0.71
N SER A 85 14.32 -4.59 1.20
CA SER A 85 13.79 -5.67 0.36
C SER A 85 12.50 -5.25 -0.36
N ILE A 86 11.58 -4.55 0.31
CA ILE A 86 10.34 -4.04 -0.29
C ILE A 86 10.68 -3.07 -1.43
N LYS A 87 11.59 -2.11 -1.19
CA LYS A 87 11.99 -1.15 -2.23
C LYS A 87 12.57 -1.84 -3.46
N GLN A 88 13.45 -2.81 -3.27
CA GLN A 88 14.08 -3.53 -4.38
C GLN A 88 13.07 -4.36 -5.17
N LEU A 89 12.17 -5.08 -4.47
CA LEU A 89 11.14 -5.90 -5.11
C LEU A 89 10.10 -5.05 -5.86
N VAL A 90 9.67 -3.94 -5.27
CA VAL A 90 8.74 -3.01 -5.92
C VAL A 90 9.40 -2.40 -7.16
N ALA A 91 10.64 -1.92 -7.07
CA ALA A 91 11.35 -1.39 -8.23
C ALA A 91 11.54 -2.42 -9.36
N ALA A 92 11.68 -3.70 -9.02
CA ALA A 92 11.79 -4.80 -9.99
C ALA A 92 10.48 -5.09 -10.75
N LEU A 93 9.34 -4.52 -10.35
CA LEU A 93 8.10 -4.63 -11.13
C LEU A 93 8.24 -4.00 -12.53
N ALA A 94 9.11 -2.99 -12.67
CA ALA A 94 9.43 -2.39 -13.97
C ALA A 94 10.01 -3.41 -14.98
N ASP A 95 10.68 -4.47 -14.51
CA ASP A 95 11.19 -5.54 -15.38
C ASP A 95 10.07 -6.40 -15.99
N PHE A 96 8.84 -6.23 -15.50
CA PHE A 96 7.63 -6.93 -15.95
C PHE A 96 6.63 -5.97 -16.63
N ASP A 97 7.09 -4.81 -17.08
CA ASP A 97 6.26 -3.75 -17.70
C ASP A 97 5.14 -3.25 -16.77
N LEU A 98 5.38 -3.22 -15.46
CA LEU A 98 4.49 -2.64 -14.45
C LEU A 98 5.14 -1.37 -13.88
N ASP A 99 4.45 -0.23 -13.93
CA ASP A 99 4.94 1.04 -13.37
C ASP A 99 4.92 1.02 -11.82
N PRO A 100 6.09 0.93 -11.15
CA PRO A 100 6.20 0.64 -9.72
C PRO A 100 5.89 1.81 -8.79
#